data_AF-A0A2V9G613-F1
#
_entry.id   AF-A0A2V9G613-F1
#
_cell.length_a   1.000
_cell.length_b   1.000
_cell.length_c   1.000
_cell.angle_alpha   90.00
_cell.angle_beta   90.00
_cell.angle_gamma   90.00
#
_symmetry.space_group_name_H-M   'P 1'
#
loop_
_entity.id
_entity.type
_entity.pdbx_description
1 polymer ?
#
loop_
_entity_poly.entity_id
_entity_poly.type
_entity_poly.pdbx_seq_one_letter_code
_entity_poly.pdbx_strand_id
1 'polypeptide(L)'
;MGLIIVGAVVTWILYKNRLQEEREREAQRQVLILRKAADAIVRYRDDPNMLTKHDAEVALDEAGEQGISSNKQQMLFNFHLDVEKCRELGDRKACLEAIRDEGKVMKISPSAE
;
A
#
# COMPACT_ATOMS: atom_id res chain seq x y z
N MET A 1 -49.36 3.18 7.97
CA MET A 1 -48.46 3.46 6.83
C MET A 1 -47.15 4.16 7.23
N GLY A 2 -47.14 5.15 8.15
CA GLY A 2 -45.92 5.91 8.50
C GLY A 2 -44.80 5.12 9.23
N LEU A 3 -45.12 4.13 10.05
CA LEU A 3 -44.13 3.35 10.82
C LEU A 3 -43.23 2.44 9.96
N ILE A 4 -43.74 1.96 8.82
CA ILE A 4 -43.00 1.06 7.93
C ILE A 4 -41.88 1.82 7.19
N ILE A 5 -42.14 3.09 6.84
CA ILE A 5 -41.18 3.95 6.14
C ILE A 5 -40.01 4.29 7.05
N VAL A 6 -40.27 4.59 8.34
CA VAL A 6 -39.22 4.88 9.33
C VAL A 6 -38.36 3.64 9.59
N GLY A 7 -38.96 2.45 9.70
CA GLY A 7 -38.22 1.20 9.85
C GLY A 7 -37.26 0.93 8.69
N ALA A 8 -37.73 1.08 7.45
CA ALA A 8 -36.91 0.86 6.26
C ALA A 8 -35.72 1.83 6.15
N VAL A 9 -35.92 3.11 6.48
CA VAL A 9 -34.86 4.13 6.45
C VAL A 9 -33.79 3.85 7.50
N VAL A 10 -34.18 3.48 8.72
CA VAL A 10 -33.23 3.15 9.79
C VAL A 10 -32.40 1.91 9.43
N THR A 11 -33.03 0.86 8.89
CA THR A 11 -32.32 -0.34 8.44
C THR A 11 -31.34 -0.03 7.30
N TRP A 12 -31.71 0.84 6.37
CA TRP A 12 -30.85 1.24 5.25
C TRP A 12 -29.63 2.05 5.71
N ILE A 13 -29.80 2.96 6.69
CA ILE A 13 -28.70 3.72 7.29
C ILE A 13 -27.73 2.80 8.03
N LEU A 14 -28.23 1.86 8.84
CA LEU A 14 -27.38 0.90 9.55
C LEU A 14 -26.61 -0.01 8.59
N TYR A 15 -27.24 -0.44 7.49
CA TYR A 15 -26.57 -1.23 6.45
C TYR A 15 -25.47 -0.43 5.74
N LYS A 16 -25.74 0.84 5.39
CA LYS A 16 -24.74 1.75 4.82
C LYS A 16 -23.54 1.93 5.75
N ASN A 17 -23.78 2.12 7.05
CA ASN A 17 -22.72 2.31 8.04
C ASN A 17 -21.85 1.05 8.17
N ARG A 18 -22.45 -0.15 8.25
CA ARG A 18 -21.72 -1.43 8.25
C ARG A 18 -20.82 -1.58 7.02
N LEU A 19 -21.36 -1.23 5.84
CA LEU A 19 -20.62 -1.34 4.59
C LEU A 19 -19.47 -0.34 4.52
N GLN A 20 -19.62 0.86 5.10
CA GLN A 20 -18.52 1.82 5.21
C GLN A 20 -17.44 1.33 6.17
N GLU A 21 -17.83 0.79 7.33
CA GLU A 21 -16.89 0.25 8.30
C GLU A 21 -16.07 -0.92 7.75
N GLU A 22 -16.69 -1.83 6.97
CA GLU A 22 -15.96 -2.91 6.29
C GLU A 22 -14.96 -2.38 5.25
N ARG A 23 -15.36 -1.39 4.45
CA ARG A 23 -14.47 -0.75 3.46
C ARG A 23 -13.31 -0.02 4.12
N GLU A 24 -13.52 0.64 5.25
CA GLU A 24 -12.47 1.30 6.02
C GLU A 24 -11.47 0.30 6.58
N ARG A 25 -11.96 -0.82 7.15
CA ARG A 25 -11.08 -1.90 7.64
C ARG A 25 -10.26 -2.52 6.52
N GLU A 26 -10.86 -2.74 5.35
CA GLU A 26 -10.14 -3.27 4.19
C GLU A 26 -9.11 -2.26 3.66
N ALA A 27 -9.45 -0.97 3.63
CA ALA A 27 -8.51 0.08 3.27
C ALA A 27 -7.32 0.15 4.24
N GLN A 28 -7.57 0.09 5.56
CA GLN A 28 -6.53 0.04 6.59
C GLN A 28 -5.65 -1.19 6.46
N ARG A 29 -6.23 -2.37 6.19
CA ARG A 29 -5.46 -3.59 5.94
C ARG A 29 -4.51 -3.42 4.77
N GLN A 30 -5.01 -2.88 3.64
CA GLN A 30 -4.17 -2.64 2.46
C GLN A 30 -3.07 -1.61 2.72
N VAL A 31 -3.32 -0.61 3.57
CA VAL A 31 -2.31 0.38 4.00
C VAL A 31 -1.19 -0.29 4.78
N LEU A 32 -1.50 -1.19 5.72
CA LEU A 32 -0.49 -1.92 6.48
C LEU A 32 0.38 -2.80 5.58
N ILE A 33 -0.23 -3.49 4.62
CA ILE A 33 0.47 -4.32 3.64
C ILE A 33 1.42 -3.47 2.78
N LEU A 34 0.90 -2.35 2.25
CA LEU A 34 1.68 -1.40 1.46
C LEU A 34 2.89 -0.88 2.24
N ARG A 35 2.68 -0.49 3.51
CA ARG A 35 3.74 0.04 4.37
C ARG A 35 4.81 -1.02 4.64
N LYS A 36 4.41 -2.26 4.98
CA LYS A 36 5.37 -3.36 5.21
C LYS A 36 6.26 -3.61 3.99
N ALA A 37 5.68 -3.64 2.79
CA ALA A 37 6.43 -3.82 1.56
C ALA A 37 7.33 -2.62 1.24
N ALA A 38 6.83 -1.39 1.40
CA ALA A 38 7.63 -0.18 1.22
C ALA A 38 8.83 -0.14 2.17
N ASP A 39 8.64 -0.49 3.45
CA ASP A 39 9.70 -0.52 4.45
C ASP A 39 10.79 -1.55 4.12
N ALA A 40 10.43 -2.67 3.48
CA ALA A 40 11.42 -3.66 3.01
C ALA A 40 12.24 -3.11 1.84
N ILE A 41 11.60 -2.44 0.88
CA ILE A 41 12.27 -1.78 -0.26
C ILE A 41 13.19 -0.64 0.23
N VAL A 42 12.76 0.13 1.23
CA VAL A 42 13.59 1.17 1.87
C VAL A 42 14.81 0.55 2.56
N ARG A 43 14.64 -0.55 3.30
CA ARG A 43 15.79 -1.26 3.90
C ARG A 43 16.78 -1.74 2.85
N TYR A 44 16.30 -2.26 1.71
CA TYR A 44 17.17 -2.60 0.59
C TYR A 44 17.90 -1.38 0.02
N ARG A 45 17.22 -0.25 -0.13
CA ARG A 45 17.87 0.99 -0.59
C ARG A 45 19.00 1.43 0.37
N ASP A 46 18.72 1.42 1.67
CA ASP A 46 19.59 2.01 2.70
C ASP A 46 20.76 1.09 3.07
N ASP A 47 20.53 -0.23 3.20
CA ASP A 47 21.55 -1.25 3.41
C ASP A 47 21.45 -2.34 2.31
N PRO A 48 22.04 -2.10 1.15
CA PRO A 48 21.84 -2.92 -0.02
C PRO A 48 22.77 -4.13 -0.05
N ASN A 49 22.21 -5.28 0.27
CA ASN A 49 22.88 -6.57 0.27
C ASN A 49 21.91 -7.67 -0.22
N MET A 50 22.40 -8.90 -0.36
CA MET A 50 21.55 -10.00 -0.88
C MET A 50 20.36 -10.30 0.04
N LEU A 51 20.50 -10.12 1.35
CA LEU A 51 19.44 -10.38 2.31
C LEU A 51 18.34 -9.33 2.18
N THR A 52 18.69 -8.04 2.17
CA THR A 52 17.70 -6.97 2.06
C THR A 52 17.04 -6.93 0.70
N LYS A 53 17.75 -7.31 -0.38
CA LYS A 53 17.15 -7.53 -1.70
C LYS A 53 16.07 -8.61 -1.65
N HIS A 54 16.43 -9.78 -1.12
CA HIS A 54 15.51 -10.90 -1.00
C HIS A 54 14.28 -10.54 -0.14
N ASP A 55 14.49 -9.85 0.98
CA ASP A 55 13.40 -9.36 1.84
C ASP A 55 12.44 -8.41 1.08
N ALA A 56 12.97 -7.53 0.23
CA ALA A 56 12.16 -6.62 -0.57
C ALA A 56 11.34 -7.35 -1.64
N GLU A 57 11.94 -8.32 -2.32
CA GLU A 57 11.27 -9.18 -3.31
C GLU A 57 10.15 -10.02 -2.65
N VAL A 58 10.44 -10.67 -1.51
CA VAL A 58 9.45 -11.43 -0.76
C VAL A 58 8.30 -10.54 -0.29
N ALA A 59 8.60 -9.34 0.22
CA ALA A 59 7.56 -8.42 0.68
C ALA A 59 6.69 -7.89 -0.47
N LEU A 60 7.22 -7.77 -1.68
CA LEU A 60 6.45 -7.44 -2.89
C LEU A 60 5.48 -8.55 -3.28
N ASP A 61 5.97 -9.80 -3.28
CA ASP A 61 5.17 -10.97 -3.61
C ASP A 61 4.05 -11.18 -2.58
N GLU A 62 4.39 -11.13 -1.28
CA GLU A 62 3.44 -11.19 -0.17
C GLU A 62 2.37 -10.09 -0.29
N ALA A 63 2.75 -8.88 -0.72
CA ALA A 63 1.81 -7.78 -0.87
C ALA A 63 0.80 -8.05 -2.00
N GLY A 64 1.26 -8.64 -3.11
CA GLY A 64 0.41 -9.08 -4.21
C GLY A 64 -0.58 -10.18 -3.80
N GLU A 65 -0.11 -11.17 -3.04
CA GLU A 65 -0.96 -12.28 -2.56
C GLU A 65 -2.02 -11.84 -1.54
N GLN A 66 -1.73 -10.80 -0.75
CA GLN A 66 -2.64 -10.30 0.29
C GLN A 66 -3.78 -9.41 -0.24
N GLY A 67 -3.94 -9.31 -1.55
CA GLY A 67 -5.12 -8.69 -2.18
C GLY A 67 -5.09 -7.17 -2.17
N ILE A 68 -3.92 -6.54 -2.24
CA ILE A 68 -3.84 -5.10 -2.55
C ILE A 68 -4.37 -4.84 -3.96
N SER A 69 -4.89 -3.64 -4.21
CA SER A 69 -5.33 -3.30 -5.56
C SER A 69 -4.17 -3.33 -6.56
N SER A 70 -4.45 -3.71 -7.80
CA SER A 70 -3.43 -3.78 -8.87
C SER A 70 -2.63 -2.49 -9.04
N ASN A 71 -3.27 -1.32 -8.85
CA ASN A 71 -2.59 -0.03 -8.87
C ASN A 71 -1.55 0.10 -7.75
N LYS A 72 -1.90 -0.26 -6.51
CA LYS A 72 -1.00 -0.25 -5.36
C LYS A 72 0.17 -1.22 -5.54
N GLN A 73 -0.09 -2.40 -6.10
CA GLN A 73 0.95 -3.37 -6.43
C GLN A 73 1.91 -2.81 -7.48
N GLN A 74 1.39 -2.17 -8.53
CA GLN A 74 2.23 -1.56 -9.55
C GLN A 74 3.07 -0.39 -9.01
N MET A 75 2.54 0.40 -8.07
CA MET A 75 3.32 1.43 -7.39
C MET A 75 4.49 0.87 -6.59
N LEU A 76 4.27 -0.22 -5.82
CA LEU A 76 5.34 -0.89 -5.08
C LEU A 76 6.40 -1.48 -6.02
N PHE A 77 5.97 -2.13 -7.11
CA PHE A 77 6.87 -2.69 -8.11
C PHE A 77 7.74 -1.61 -8.77
N ASN A 78 7.15 -0.48 -9.18
CA ASN A 78 7.89 0.63 -9.75
C ASN A 78 8.90 1.22 -8.76
N PHE A 79 8.50 1.37 -7.49
CA PHE A 79 9.40 1.85 -6.45
C PHE A 79 10.62 0.92 -6.29
N HIS A 80 10.41 -0.39 -6.22
CA HIS A 80 11.51 -1.37 -6.17
C HIS A 80 12.41 -1.29 -7.39
N LEU A 81 11.83 -1.23 -8.59
CA LEU A 81 12.57 -1.16 -9.84
C LEU A 81 13.44 0.12 -9.92
N ASP A 82 12.92 1.24 -9.42
CA ASP A 82 13.68 2.50 -9.39
C ASP A 82 14.82 2.45 -8.36
N VAL A 83 14.63 1.76 -7.23
CA VAL A 83 15.70 1.45 -6.28
C VAL A 83 16.77 0.57 -6.92
N GLU A 84 16.39 -0.50 -7.63
CA GLU A 84 17.34 -1.35 -8.35
C GLU A 84 18.12 -0.58 -9.41
N LYS A 85 17.45 0.22 -10.26
CA LYS A 85 18.11 1.04 -11.28
C LYS A 85 19.07 2.06 -10.68
N CYS A 86 18.66 2.74 -9.60
CA CYS A 86 19.53 3.68 -8.88
C CYS A 86 20.80 2.98 -8.38
N ARG A 87 20.66 1.74 -7.89
CA ARG A 87 21.76 0.93 -7.37
C ARG A 87 22.69 0.39 -8.46
N GLU A 88 22.15 -0.22 -9.51
CA GLU A 88 22.94 -0.89 -10.55
C GLU A 88 23.61 0.10 -11.51
N LEU A 89 22.91 1.17 -11.86
CA LEU A 89 23.37 2.12 -12.89
C LEU A 89 23.99 3.37 -12.27
N GLY A 90 23.83 3.61 -10.97
CA GLY A 90 24.19 4.87 -10.33
C GLY A 90 23.45 6.07 -10.92
N ASP A 91 22.31 5.83 -11.60
CA ASP A 91 21.59 6.86 -12.33
C ASP A 91 20.91 7.80 -11.34
N ARG A 92 21.44 9.03 -11.25
CA ARG A 92 20.92 10.10 -10.40
C ARG A 92 19.43 10.35 -10.63
N LYS A 93 18.94 10.17 -11.86
CA LYS A 93 17.52 10.32 -12.17
C LYS A 93 16.71 9.20 -11.51
N ALA A 94 17.13 7.94 -11.67
CA ALA A 94 16.47 6.79 -11.02
C ALA A 94 16.44 6.93 -9.49
N CYS A 95 17.52 7.44 -8.88
CA CYS A 95 17.52 7.70 -7.43
C CYS A 95 16.51 8.76 -6.99
N LEU A 96 16.29 9.80 -7.80
CA LEU A 96 15.26 10.81 -7.56
C LEU A 96 13.85 10.24 -7.78
N GLU A 97 13.68 9.34 -8.74
CA GLU A 97 12.41 8.66 -8.98
C GLU A 97 12.05 7.71 -7.83
N ALA A 98 13.02 6.96 -7.30
CA ALA A 98 12.84 6.13 -6.12
C ALA A 98 12.37 6.94 -4.89
N ILE A 99 12.98 8.10 -4.63
CA ILE A 99 12.56 8.98 -3.51
C ILE A 99 11.14 9.53 -3.75
N ARG A 100 10.82 9.91 -5.00
CA ARG A 100 9.49 10.41 -5.35
C ARG A 100 8.43 9.32 -5.17
N ASP A 101 8.75 8.10 -5.56
CA ASP A 101 7.81 6.98 -5.57
C ASP A 101 7.63 6.40 -4.16
N GLU A 102 8.66 6.39 -3.31
CA GLU A 102 8.54 6.23 -1.86
C GLU A 102 7.52 7.22 -1.29
N GLY A 103 7.67 8.51 -1.60
CA GLY A 103 6.75 9.54 -1.14
C GLY A 103 5.31 9.35 -1.61
N LYS A 104 5.08 8.70 -2.76
CA LYS A 104 3.73 8.35 -3.22
C LYS A 104 3.18 7.18 -2.42
N VAL A 105 3.96 6.11 -2.24
CA VAL A 105 3.54 4.91 -1.50
C VAL A 105 3.25 5.24 -0.03
N MET A 106 4.10 6.06 0.59
CA MET A 106 3.92 6.51 1.98
C MET A 106 2.73 7.46 2.14
N LYS A 107 2.43 8.34 1.18
CA LYS A 107 1.23 9.22 1.25
C LYS A 107 -0.09 8.44 1.16
N ILE A 108 -0.10 7.29 0.49
CA ILE A 108 -1.28 6.42 0.39
C ILE A 108 -1.47 5.60 1.68
N SER A 109 -0.44 5.52 2.50
CA SER A 109 -0.46 4.94 3.84
C SER A 109 -0.49 6.04 4.90
N PRO A 110 -1.64 6.72 5.13
CA PRO A 110 -1.70 7.66 6.24
C PRO A 110 -1.33 6.89 7.50
N SER A 111 -0.27 7.34 8.17
CA SER A 111 0.12 6.84 9.46
C SER A 111 -1.12 6.96 10.35
N ALA A 112 -1.57 5.85 10.92
CA ALA A 112 -2.49 5.87 12.03
C ALA A 112 -1.74 6.55 13.19
N GLU A 113 -1.91 7.86 13.34
CA GLU A 113 -1.76 8.58 14.60
C GLU A 113 -3.10 8.57 15.34
#